data_AF-A7T592-F1
#
_entry.id   AF-A7T592-F1
#
_cell.length_a   1.000
_cell.length_b   1.000
_cell.length_c   1.000
_cell.angle_alpha   90.00
_cell.angle_beta   90.00
_cell.angle_gamma   90.00
#
_symmetry.space_group_name_H-M   'P 1'
#
loop_
_entity.id
_entity.type
_entity.pdbx_description
1 polymer ?
#
loop_
_entity_poly.entity_id
_entity_poly.type
_entity_poly.pdbx_seq_one_letter_code
_entity_poly.pdbx_strand_id
1 'polypeptide(L)'
;NHDMYKESIADCLLVVSSLPVRNGISHAGEVVTRALDIPSLMTHFKVRHQPQIKLQLRVGLHNGPPVVAAVVGIHMPNFCLFGDSV
;
A
#
# COMPACT_ATOMS: atom_id res chain seq x y z
N ASN A 1 9.48 12.32 -2.06
CA ASN A 1 10.00 11.17 -1.30
C ASN A 1 9.04 11.03 -0.12
N HIS A 2 8.19 10.01 -0.12
CA HIS A 2 7.15 9.83 0.89
C HIS A 2 7.51 8.62 1.75
N ASP A 3 7.46 8.79 3.08
CA ASP A 3 7.80 7.75 4.06
C ASP A 3 6.60 6.82 4.25
N MET A 4 6.44 5.88 3.32
CA MET A 4 5.35 4.91 3.30
C MET A 4 5.89 3.48 3.32
N TYR A 5 5.27 2.63 4.14
CA TYR A 5 5.46 1.19 4.13
C TYR A 5 4.64 0.55 3.02
N LYS A 6 5.22 -0.41 2.29
CA LYS A 6 4.54 -1.16 1.22
C LYS A 6 4.66 -2.66 1.48
N GLU A 7 3.56 -3.37 1.31
CA GLU A 7 3.49 -4.83 1.43
C GLU A 7 2.72 -5.39 0.24
N SER A 8 3.20 -6.48 -0.34
CA SER A 8 2.56 -7.12 -1.50
C SER A 8 2.01 -8.46 -1.06
N ILE A 9 0.69 -8.63 -1.23
CA ILE A 9 -0.02 -9.86 -0.91
C ILE A 9 -0.67 -10.35 -2.21
N ALA A 10 -0.08 -11.37 -2.82
CA ALA A 10 -0.48 -11.88 -4.13
C ALA A 10 -0.54 -10.77 -5.20
N ASP A 11 -1.74 -10.48 -5.71
CA ASP A 11 -2.04 -9.45 -6.71
C ASP A 11 -2.41 -8.09 -6.10
N CYS A 12 -2.48 -8.01 -4.77
CA CYS A 12 -2.79 -6.79 -4.04
C CYS A 12 -1.52 -6.08 -3.56
N LEU A 13 -1.57 -4.74 -3.59
CA LEU A 13 -0.56 -3.88 -2.99
C LEU A 13 -1.17 -3.12 -1.83
N LEU A 14 -0.67 -3.37 -0.62
CA LEU A 14 -0.99 -2.61 0.57
C LEU A 14 0.05 -1.50 0.76
N VAL A 15 -0.40 -0.27 0.99
CA VAL A 15 0.46 0.87 1.28
C VAL A 15 -0.06 1.57 2.53
N VAL A 16 0.83 1.77 3.49
CA VAL A 16 0.51 2.39 4.78
C VAL A 16 1.45 3.54 5.06
N SER A 17 0.87 4.65 5.49
CA SER A 17 1.60 5.84 5.92
C SER A 17 1.76 5.86 7.45
N SER A 18 2.71 6.64 7.95
CA SER A 18 3.01 6.79 9.38
C SER A 18 3.66 5.58 10.05
N LEU A 19 4.13 4.61 9.26
CA LEU A 19 4.85 3.43 9.73
C LEU A 19 6.17 3.25 8.97
N PRO A 20 7.27 2.91 9.65
CA PRO A 20 7.41 2.80 11.11
C PRO A 20 7.48 4.17 11.81
N VAL A 21 7.73 5.25 11.06
CA VAL A 21 7.86 6.61 11.59
C VAL A 21 6.55 7.37 11.43
N ARG A 22 6.06 7.96 12.52
CA ARG A 22 4.84 8.78 12.49
C ARG A 22 5.08 10.07 11.71
N ASN A 23 4.25 10.34 10.71
CA ASN A 23 4.27 11.57 9.90
C ASN A 23 3.12 12.55 10.23
N GLY A 24 2.62 12.50 11.47
CA GLY A 24 1.57 13.41 11.96
C GLY A 24 0.29 13.37 11.14
N ILE A 25 -0.16 14.53 10.67
CA ILE A 25 -1.40 14.69 9.88
C ILE A 25 -1.21 14.52 8.38
N SER A 26 0.03 14.37 7.91
CA SER A 26 0.33 14.24 6.47
C SER A 26 -0.08 12.90 5.87
N HIS A 27 -0.39 11.92 6.73
CA HIS A 27 -0.63 10.54 6.30
C HIS A 27 -1.75 10.39 5.29
N ALA A 28 -2.87 11.08 5.51
CA ALA A 28 -4.02 10.99 4.62
C ALA A 28 -3.69 11.56 3.24
N GLY A 29 -2.96 12.68 3.19
CA GLY A 29 -2.53 13.30 1.95
C GLY A 29 -1.61 12.37 1.15
N GLU A 30 -0.59 11.80 1.80
CA GLU A 30 0.36 10.90 1.14
C GLU A 30 -0.32 9.65 0.56
N VAL A 31 -1.23 9.04 1.33
CA VAL A 31 -1.98 7.84 0.89
C VAL A 31 -2.90 8.17 -0.28
N VAL A 32 -3.63 9.29 -0.21
CA VAL A 32 -4.54 9.72 -1.30
C VAL A 32 -3.75 10.06 -2.57
N THR A 33 -2.62 10.76 -2.45
CA THR A 33 -1.74 11.04 -3.60
C THR A 33 -1.25 9.73 -4.23
N ARG A 34 -0.80 8.78 -3.42
CA ARG A 34 -0.37 7.45 -3.92
C ARG A 34 -1.48 6.70 -4.63
N ALA A 35 -2.69 6.75 -4.07
CA ALA A 35 -3.88 6.11 -4.62
C ALA A 35 -4.30 6.68 -5.99
N LEU A 36 -3.96 7.94 -6.29
CA LEU A 36 -4.20 8.56 -7.59
C LEU A 36 -3.05 8.35 -8.58
N ASP A 37 -1.81 8.36 -8.08
CA ASP A 37 -0.60 8.18 -8.90
C ASP A 37 -0.54 6.77 -9.53
N ILE A 38 -0.91 5.74 -8.76
CA ILE A 38 -0.80 4.34 -9.21
C ILE A 38 -1.71 4.06 -10.42
N PRO A 39 -3.03 4.33 -10.37
CA PRO A 39 -3.89 4.18 -11.54
C PRO A 39 -3.42 5.01 -12.73
N SER A 40 -2.98 6.25 -12.48
CA SER A 40 -2.48 7.15 -13.52
C SER A 40 -1.28 6.55 -14.27
N LEU A 41 -0.29 6.03 -13.54
CA LEU A 41 0.87 5.36 -14.13
C LEU A 41 0.47 4.10 -14.91
N MET A 42 -0.52 3.38 -14.39
CA MET A 42 -0.94 2.08 -14.93
C MET A 42 -1.72 2.22 -16.25
N THR A 43 -2.26 3.41 -16.55
CA THR A 43 -2.83 3.70 -17.89
C THR A 43 -1.80 3.59 -19.02
N HIS A 44 -0.52 3.83 -18.73
CA HIS A 44 0.58 3.76 -19.69
C HIS A 44 1.36 2.44 -19.60
N PHE A 45 1.13 1.65 -18.54
CA PHE A 45 1.81 0.38 -18.33
C PHE A 45 1.26 -0.70 -19.27
N LYS A 46 2.15 -1.37 -20.00
CA LYS A 46 1.79 -2.51 -20.85
C LYS A 46 2.42 -3.79 -20.32
N VAL A 47 1.58 -4.80 -20.11
CA VAL A 47 2.03 -6.13 -19.72
C VAL A 47 2.79 -6.76 -20.89
N ARG A 48 4.04 -7.17 -20.65
CA ARG A 48 4.93 -7.70 -21.72
C ARG A 48 4.32 -8.87 -22.50
N HIS A 49 3.63 -9.78 -21.80
CA HIS A 49 3.02 -10.96 -22.41
C HIS A 49 1.60 -10.70 -22.94
N GLN A 50 0.96 -9.56 -22.58
CA GLN A 50 -0.40 -9.20 -22.98
C GLN A 50 -0.52 -7.68 -23.22
N PRO A 51 0.15 -7.12 -24.25
CA PRO A 51 0.25 -5.67 -24.44
C PRO A 51 -1.07 -5.00 -24.88
N GLN A 52 -2.08 -5.79 -25.29
CA GLN A 52 -3.39 -5.29 -25.70
C GLN A 52 -4.38 -5.18 -24.53
N ILE A 53 -4.10 -5.83 -23.40
CA ILE A 53 -4.97 -5.82 -22.23
C ILE A 53 -4.57 -4.66 -21.33
N LYS A 54 -5.56 -3.82 -20.99
CA LYS A 54 -5.39 -2.77 -19.99
C LYS A 54 -5.64 -3.35 -18.61
N LEU A 55 -4.70 -3.11 -17.69
CA LEU A 55 -4.88 -3.52 -16.29
C LEU A 55 -5.99 -2.67 -15.65
N GLN A 56 -6.94 -3.36 -15.02
CA GLN A 56 -7.98 -2.72 -14.23
C GLN A 56 -7.56 -2.80 -12.77
N LEU A 57 -7.54 -1.65 -12.11
CA LEU A 57 -7.16 -1.54 -10.70
C LEU A 57 -8.36 -1.06 -9.90
N ARG A 58 -8.50 -1.62 -8.70
CA ARG A 58 -9.44 -1.15 -7.70
C ARG A 58 -8.65 -0.64 -6.51
N VAL A 59 -8.90 0.59 -6.10
CA VAL A 59 -8.24 1.20 -4.94
C VAL A 59 -9.28 1.44 -3.85
N GLY A 60 -9.01 0.90 -2.66
CA GLY A 60 -9.78 1.16 -1.45
C GLY A 60 -8.92 1.92 -0.46
N LEU A 61 -9.51 2.90 0.21
CA LEU A 61 -8.85 3.70 1.24
C LEU A 61 -9.69 3.65 2.52
N HIS A 62 -9.03 3.47 3.65
CA HIS A 62 -9.65 3.48 4.96
C HIS A 62 -8.72 4.16 5.97
N ASN A 63 -9.31 4.89 6.92
CA ASN A 63 -8.64 5.42 8.10
C ASN A 63 -9.40 4.97 9.34
N GLY A 64 -8.70 4.70 10.44
CA GLY A 64 -9.37 4.13 11.61
C GLY A 64 -8.46 3.84 12.80
N PRO A 65 -9.03 3.28 13.89
CA PRO A 65 -8.36 2.96 15.15
C PRO A 65 -7.08 2.09 14.97
N PRO A 66 -6.23 1.98 16.02
CA PRO A 66 -4.81 1.73 15.82
C PRO A 66 -4.53 0.39 15.16
N VAL A 67 -3.86 0.45 14.02
CA VAL A 67 -3.19 -0.69 13.40
C VAL A 67 -1.98 -1.08 14.27
N VAL A 68 -1.91 -2.34 14.66
CA VAL A 68 -0.78 -2.92 15.37
C VAL A 68 0.20 -3.49 14.35
N ALA A 69 1.45 -3.07 14.42
CA ALA A 69 2.52 -3.61 13.57
C ALA A 69 3.47 -4.47 14.43
N ALA A 70 3.80 -5.66 13.95
CA ALA A 70 4.71 -6.57 14.64
C ALA A 70 5.60 -7.33 13.66
N VAL A 71 6.78 -7.74 14.13
CA VAL A 71 7.62 -8.68 13.40
C VAL A 71 7.21 -10.10 13.78
N VAL A 72 6.77 -10.89 12.81
CA VAL A 72 6.28 -12.25 13.00
C VAL A 72 7.27 -13.25 12.40
N GLY A 73 7.63 -14.28 13.18
CA GLY A 73 8.51 -15.37 12.75
C GLY A 73 9.93 -15.25 13.31
N ILE A 74 10.47 -16.36 13.82
CA ILE A 74 11.81 -16.42 14.43
C ILE A 74 12.88 -16.69 13.36
N HIS A 75 12.63 -17.66 12.48
CA HIS A 75 13.54 -18.01 11.39
C HIS A 75 13.33 -17.16 10.13
N MET A 76 12.12 -16.66 9.91
CA MET A 76 11.77 -15.81 8.79
C MET A 76 10.91 -14.64 9.27
N PRO A 77 11.53 -13.60 9.86
CA PRO A 77 10.81 -12.45 10.38
C PRO A 77 10.19 -11.63 9.24
N ASN A 78 8.88 -11.40 9.32
CA ASN A 78 8.13 -10.55 8.41
C ASN A 78 7.43 -9.43 9.18
N PHE A 79 7.38 -8.22 8.62
CA PHE A 79 6.67 -7.11 9.22
C PHE A 79 5.20 -7.19 8.82
N CYS A 80 4.34 -7.49 9.79
CA CYS A 80 2.92 -7.72 9.58
C CYS A 80 2.08 -6.63 10.26
N LEU A 81 1.00 -6.24 9.60
CA LEU A 81 0.02 -5.27 10.09
C LEU A 81 -1.28 -5.98 10.48
N PHE A 82 -1.85 -5.63 11.63
CA PHE A 82 -3.08 -6.21 12.17
C PHE A 82 -4.01 -5.13 12.73
N GLY A 83 -5.31 -5.40 12.74
CA GLY A 83 -6.33 -4.56 13.37
C GLY A 83 -7.62 -4.50 12.55
N ASP A 84 -8.71 -4.01 13.13
CA ASP A 84 -10.03 -3.94 12.48
C ASP A 84 -10.06 -3.03 11.23
N SER A 85 -9.04 -2.18 11.08
CA SER A 85 -8.88 -1.25 9.97
C SER A 85 -8.04 -1.79 8.80
N VAL A 86 -7.47 -3.00 8.91
CA VAL A 86 -6.71 -3.69 7.85
C VAL A 86 -7.59 -4.72 7.17
#